data_AF-A0A3G4RJN0-F1
#
_entry.id   AF-A0A3G4RJN0-F1
#
_cell.length_a   1.000
_cell.length_b   1.000
_cell.length_c   1.000
_cell.angle_alpha   90.00
_cell.angle_beta   90.00
_cell.angle_gamma   90.00
#
_symmetry.space_group_name_H-M   'P 1'
#
loop_
_entity.id
_entity.type
_entity.pdbx_description
1 polymer ?
#
loop_
_entity_poly.entity_id
_entity_poly.type
_entity_poly.pdbx_seq_one_letter_code
_entity_poly.pdbx_strand_id
1 'polypeptide(L)'
;MVLGESHYGEPEDYAPDFTQHVINEHAFQPGLRFFTIATNLLRGTTDEPTAEERREAWQHVAFYNYVQEFVGDAGRIRPTRAMWRDAATVLEEVVAELRPDVILVLGYQMWDHLPELPVTWACVKHPCGGMSYDEAIPEFNRAIAEALSLAG
;
A
#
# COMPACT_ATOMS: atom_id res chain seq x y z
N MET A 1 -1.00 7.60 2.20
CA MET A 1 -1.73 6.32 2.08
C MET A 1 -0.88 5.34 1.27
N VAL A 2 -0.91 4.06 1.62
CA VAL A 2 -0.21 2.98 0.90
C VAL A 2 -1.25 2.05 0.28
N LEU A 3 -1.07 1.74 -1.00
CA LEU A 3 -1.93 0.84 -1.77
C LEU A 3 -1.26 -0.52 -2.02
N GLY A 4 -1.88 -1.58 -1.51
CA GLY A 4 -1.64 -2.98 -1.90
C GLY A 4 -2.64 -3.48 -2.95
N GLU A 5 -2.38 -4.62 -3.59
CA GLU A 5 -3.26 -5.15 -4.66
C GLU A 5 -4.53 -5.80 -4.08
N SER A 6 -4.38 -6.85 -3.27
CA SER A 6 -5.48 -7.65 -2.74
C SER A 6 -5.03 -8.53 -1.57
N HIS A 7 -6.00 -9.16 -0.90
CA HIS A 7 -5.73 -10.29 -0.02
C HIS A 7 -5.78 -11.62 -0.79
N TYR A 8 -5.15 -12.63 -0.20
CA TYR A 8 -5.21 -14.04 -0.60
C TYR A 8 -5.60 -14.84 0.63
N GLY A 9 -6.48 -15.80 0.48
CA GLY A 9 -7.01 -16.61 1.57
C GLY A 9 -8.25 -17.37 1.16
N GLU A 10 -8.75 -18.21 2.06
CA GLU A 10 -10.00 -18.92 1.84
C GLU A 10 -11.19 -17.98 2.14
N PRO A 11 -12.37 -18.19 1.53
CA PRO A 11 -13.56 -17.39 1.82
C PRO A 11 -13.93 -17.36 3.31
N GLU A 12 -13.60 -18.42 4.05
CA GLU A 12 -13.83 -18.55 5.48
C GLU A 12 -12.94 -17.61 6.32
N ASP A 13 -11.82 -17.15 5.76
CA ASP A 13 -10.91 -16.20 6.41
C ASP A 13 -11.41 -14.75 6.27
N TYR A 14 -12.46 -14.50 5.47
CA TYR A 14 -12.98 -13.16 5.25
C TYR A 14 -13.58 -12.58 6.54
N ALA A 15 -13.03 -11.45 6.95
CA ALA A 15 -13.58 -10.62 8.03
C ALA A 15 -13.58 -9.14 7.60
N PRO A 16 -14.60 -8.33 7.98
CA PRO A 16 -14.65 -6.91 7.63
C PRO A 16 -13.43 -6.11 8.13
N ASP A 17 -12.80 -6.55 9.21
CA ASP A 17 -11.61 -5.96 9.83
C ASP A 17 -10.31 -6.68 9.45
N PHE A 18 -10.34 -7.59 8.47
CA PHE A 18 -9.18 -8.42 8.10
C PHE A 18 -7.93 -7.59 7.75
N THR A 19 -8.09 -6.50 7.00
CA THR A 19 -6.96 -5.59 6.70
C THR A 19 -6.38 -4.96 7.97
N GLN A 20 -7.23 -4.59 8.94
CA GLN A 20 -6.77 -4.01 10.21
C GLN A 20 -6.01 -5.05 11.02
N HIS A 21 -6.50 -6.29 11.05
CA HIS A 21 -5.82 -7.41 11.67
C HIS A 21 -4.42 -7.64 11.05
N VAL A 22 -4.33 -7.76 9.73
CA VAL A 22 -3.05 -7.92 9.00
C VAL A 22 -2.05 -6.80 9.32
N ILE A 23 -2.52 -5.54 9.37
CA ILE A 23 -1.66 -4.39 9.70
C ILE A 23 -1.17 -4.45 11.15
N ASN A 24 -2.03 -4.79 12.10
CA ASN A 24 -1.66 -4.92 13.51
C ASN A 24 -0.64 -6.04 13.73
N GLU A 25 -0.77 -7.16 13.02
CA GLU A 25 0.13 -8.31 13.18
C GLU A 25 1.45 -8.18 12.43
N HIS A 26 1.53 -7.39 11.35
CA HIS A 26 2.69 -7.42 10.46
C HIS A 26 3.33 -6.08 10.14
N ALA A 27 2.61 -4.97 10.28
CA ALA A 27 3.19 -3.63 10.09
C ALA A 27 3.75 -3.08 11.40
N PHE A 28 2.92 -3.05 12.45
CA PHE A 28 3.30 -2.54 13.78
C PHE A 28 4.19 -3.51 14.58
N GLN A 29 4.30 -4.76 14.15
CA GLN A 29 5.14 -5.80 14.74
C GLN A 29 5.97 -6.48 13.64
N PRO A 30 7.13 -7.09 13.96
CA PRO A 30 7.84 -7.93 13.01
C PRO A 30 6.95 -9.08 12.53
N GLY A 31 6.74 -9.16 11.22
CA GLY A 31 5.84 -10.15 10.62
C GLY A 31 6.26 -10.50 9.20
N LEU A 32 5.30 -10.53 8.27
CA LEU A 32 5.56 -10.85 6.88
C LEU A 32 6.62 -9.94 6.26
N ARG A 33 7.53 -10.54 5.47
CA ARG A 33 8.62 -9.83 4.77
C ARG A 33 8.12 -8.61 3.97
N PHE A 34 6.91 -8.69 3.40
CA PHE A 34 6.26 -7.59 2.70
C PHE A 34 6.25 -6.31 3.55
N PHE A 35 5.81 -6.39 4.81
CA PHE A 35 5.68 -5.24 5.68
C PHE A 35 7.02 -4.75 6.22
N THR A 36 8.02 -5.62 6.42
CA THR A 36 9.39 -5.15 6.71
C THR A 36 9.94 -4.33 5.55
N ILE A 37 9.72 -4.77 4.31
CA ILE A 37 10.18 -4.02 3.14
C ILE A 37 9.43 -2.68 3.00
N ALA A 38 8.11 -2.69 3.16
CA ALA A 38 7.31 -1.47 3.11
C ALA A 38 7.69 -0.48 4.23
N THR A 39 7.94 -0.97 5.46
CA THR A 39 8.40 -0.14 6.59
C THR A 39 9.72 0.56 6.26
N ASN A 40 10.67 -0.17 5.68
CA ASN A 40 11.98 0.37 5.31
C ASN A 40 11.87 1.40 4.18
N LEU A 41 10.98 1.19 3.22
CA LEU A 41 10.65 2.21 2.22
C LEU A 41 10.05 3.48 2.86
N LEU A 42 9.09 3.33 3.78
CA LEU A 42 8.49 4.46 4.49
C LEU A 42 9.50 5.24 5.35
N ARG A 43 10.47 4.55 5.95
CA ARG A 43 11.58 5.14 6.73
C ARG A 43 12.66 5.77 5.85
N GLY A 44 12.77 5.35 4.59
CA GLY A 44 13.89 5.73 3.71
C GLY A 44 15.23 5.09 4.09
N THR A 45 15.22 3.96 4.81
CA THR A 45 16.44 3.25 5.24
C THR A 45 16.29 1.73 5.06
N THR A 46 17.39 0.98 5.09
CA THR A 46 17.38 -0.48 4.81
C THR A 46 17.78 -1.35 5.98
N ASP A 47 18.14 -0.76 7.12
CA ASP A 47 18.43 -1.48 8.37
C ASP A 47 17.15 -2.08 8.98
N GLU A 48 17.31 -3.06 9.88
CA GLU A 48 16.17 -3.70 10.54
C GLU A 48 15.48 -2.70 11.50
N PRO A 49 14.19 -2.38 11.30
CA PRO A 49 13.51 -1.41 12.14
C PRO A 49 13.23 -1.99 13.53
N THR A 50 13.47 -1.18 14.55
CA THR A 50 12.97 -1.42 15.90
C THR A 50 11.44 -1.36 15.95
N ALA A 51 10.86 -1.85 17.04
CA ALA A 51 9.41 -1.78 17.25
C ALA A 51 8.88 -0.34 17.31
N GLU A 52 9.70 0.62 17.76
CA GLU A 52 9.30 2.02 17.80
C GLU A 52 9.33 2.65 16.41
N GLU A 53 10.39 2.42 15.63
CA GLU A 53 10.48 2.90 14.25
C GLU A 53 9.37 2.33 13.35
N ARG A 54 8.93 1.09 13.62
CA ARG A 54 7.73 0.52 12.97
C ARG A 54 6.49 1.35 13.30
N ARG A 55 6.25 1.65 14.58
CA ARG A 55 5.10 2.48 14.97
C ARG A 55 5.18 3.87 14.35
N GLU A 56 6.35 4.50 14.39
CA GLU A 56 6.54 5.83 13.80
C GLU A 56 6.28 5.86 12.30
N ALA A 57 6.73 4.83 11.57
CA ALA A 57 6.52 4.72 10.14
C ALA A 57 5.04 4.52 9.75
N TRP A 58 4.26 3.82 10.57
CA TRP A 58 2.89 3.43 10.22
C TRP A 58 1.78 4.28 10.87
N GLN A 59 2.04 5.00 11.96
CA GLN A 59 1.01 5.75 12.71
C GLN A 59 0.31 6.86 11.91
N HIS A 60 0.92 7.35 10.83
CA HIS A 60 0.34 8.34 9.91
C HIS A 60 0.00 7.76 8.53
N VAL A 61 0.00 6.43 8.41
CA VAL A 61 -0.20 5.73 7.14
C VAL A 61 -1.50 4.94 7.18
N ALA A 62 -2.46 5.35 6.35
CA ALA A 62 -3.55 4.47 5.96
C ALA A 62 -3.03 3.42 4.97
N PHE A 63 -3.26 2.15 5.25
CA PHE A 63 -3.02 1.05 4.30
C PHE A 63 -4.37 0.58 3.73
N TYR A 64 -4.43 0.41 2.42
CA TYR A 64 -5.62 0.01 1.70
C TYR A 64 -5.24 -0.97 0.58
N ASN A 65 -5.89 -2.13 0.53
CA ASN A 65 -5.80 -2.98 -0.67
C ASN A 65 -6.79 -2.44 -1.69
N TYR A 66 -6.39 -2.31 -2.96
CA TYR A 66 -7.25 -1.75 -3.99
C TYR A 66 -8.43 -2.65 -4.31
N VAL A 67 -8.18 -3.94 -4.51
CA VAL A 67 -9.23 -4.94 -4.67
C VAL A 67 -9.73 -5.35 -3.29
N GLN A 68 -11.02 -5.08 -3.04
CA GLN A 68 -11.68 -5.31 -1.74
C GLN A 68 -11.99 -6.79 -1.48
N GLU A 69 -12.04 -7.59 -2.53
CA GLU A 69 -12.34 -9.01 -2.48
C GLU A 69 -11.07 -9.86 -2.41
N PHE A 70 -11.20 -11.09 -1.91
CA PHE A 70 -10.13 -12.07 -1.98
C PHE A 70 -10.02 -12.56 -3.43
N VAL A 71 -8.80 -12.55 -3.97
CA VAL A 71 -8.55 -12.88 -5.38
C VAL A 71 -8.36 -14.38 -5.59
N GLY A 72 -8.15 -15.13 -4.50
CA GLY A 72 -8.07 -16.59 -4.49
C GLY A 72 -7.35 -17.11 -3.24
N ASP A 73 -7.20 -18.43 -3.17
CA ASP A 73 -6.56 -19.19 -2.08
C ASP A 73 -5.01 -19.12 -2.13
N ALA A 74 -4.44 -18.76 -3.27
CA ALA A 74 -2.99 -18.76 -3.49
C ALA A 74 -2.48 -17.47 -4.16
N GLY A 75 -1.26 -17.09 -3.77
CA GLY A 75 -0.53 -16.00 -4.42
C GLY A 75 -0.33 -16.24 -5.92
N ARG A 76 -0.35 -15.16 -6.71
CA ARG A 76 -0.24 -15.10 -8.19
C ARG A 76 -1.53 -15.31 -8.97
N ILE A 77 -2.65 -15.57 -8.31
CA ILE A 77 -3.97 -15.39 -8.95
C ILE A 77 -4.20 -13.89 -9.12
N ARG A 78 -4.67 -13.48 -10.30
CA ARG A 78 -4.82 -12.05 -10.65
C ARG A 78 -6.27 -11.60 -10.53
N PRO A 79 -6.52 -10.36 -10.08
CA PRO A 79 -7.87 -9.84 -10.05
C PRO A 79 -8.49 -9.80 -11.45
N THR A 80 -9.80 -10.04 -11.51
CA THR A 80 -10.54 -9.96 -12.77
C THR A 80 -10.75 -8.51 -13.19
N ARG A 81 -11.09 -8.28 -14.46
CA ARG A 81 -11.43 -6.92 -14.95
C ARG A 81 -12.60 -6.28 -14.19
N ALA A 82 -13.56 -7.08 -13.73
CA ALA A 82 -14.68 -6.58 -12.94
C ALA A 82 -14.20 -6.07 -11.57
N MET A 83 -13.36 -6.86 -10.89
CA MET A 83 -12.78 -6.48 -9.59
C MET A 83 -11.98 -5.17 -9.68
N TRP A 84 -11.17 -4.99 -10.73
CA TRP A 84 -10.43 -3.73 -10.93
C TRP A 84 -11.35 -2.53 -11.16
N ARG A 85 -12.42 -2.70 -11.94
CA ARG A 85 -13.40 -1.62 -12.18
C ARG A 85 -14.14 -1.24 -10.90
N ASP A 86 -14.57 -2.23 -10.13
CA ASP A 86 -15.37 -2.01 -8.93
C ASP A 86 -14.49 -1.39 -7.82
N ALA A 87 -13.22 -1.78 -7.75
CA ALA A 87 -12.20 -1.16 -6.88
C ALA A 87 -12.00 0.35 -7.14
N ALA A 88 -12.04 0.79 -8.40
CA ALA A 88 -11.81 2.19 -8.77
C ALA A 88 -12.80 3.13 -8.08
N THR A 89 -14.09 2.78 -8.09
CA THR A 89 -15.15 3.62 -7.51
C THR A 89 -14.99 3.74 -5.99
N VAL A 90 -14.64 2.64 -5.32
CA VAL A 90 -14.46 2.63 -3.86
C VAL A 90 -13.23 3.44 -3.45
N LEU A 91 -12.14 3.39 -4.23
CA LEU A 91 -10.94 4.17 -3.94
C LEU A 91 -11.23 5.68 -3.98
N GLU A 92 -12.04 6.16 -4.93
CA GLU A 92 -12.39 7.59 -5.03
C GLU A 92 -13.05 8.09 -3.73
N GLU A 93 -14.00 7.32 -3.19
CA GLU A 93 -14.69 7.65 -1.93
C GLU A 93 -13.72 7.69 -0.75
N VAL A 94 -12.84 6.69 -0.63
CA VAL A 94 -11.85 6.60 0.46
C VAL A 94 -10.84 7.75 0.39
N VAL A 95 -10.38 8.11 -0.81
CA VAL A 95 -9.44 9.23 -1.00
C VAL A 95 -10.11 10.56 -0.67
N ALA A 96 -11.39 10.74 -1.04
CA ALA A 96 -12.15 11.94 -0.70
C ALA A 96 -12.33 12.10 0.82
N GLU A 97 -12.52 11.00 1.55
CA GLU A 97 -12.64 11.01 3.02
C GLU A 97 -11.30 11.23 3.71
N LEU A 98 -10.29 10.41 3.39
CA LEU A 98 -9.00 10.41 4.09
C LEU A 98 -8.10 11.58 3.68
N ARG A 99 -8.29 12.14 2.47
CA ARG A 99 -7.49 13.22 1.89
C ARG A 99 -5.97 13.00 2.08
N PRO A 100 -5.42 11.87 1.59
CA PRO A 100 -3.99 11.61 1.73
C PRO A 100 -3.16 12.62 0.93
N ASP A 101 -2.04 13.08 1.50
CA ASP A 101 -1.09 13.97 0.79
C ASP A 101 -0.40 13.23 -0.37
N VAL A 102 -0.07 11.95 -0.14
CA VAL A 102 0.57 11.06 -1.11
C VAL A 102 -0.12 9.69 -1.10
N ILE A 103 -0.29 9.10 -2.27
CA ILE A 103 -0.63 7.69 -2.44
C ILE A 103 0.56 6.92 -3.01
N LEU A 104 1.10 5.99 -2.21
CA LEU A 104 2.19 5.08 -2.59
C LEU A 104 1.62 3.75 -3.08
N VAL A 105 1.82 3.46 -4.35
CA VAL A 105 1.32 2.26 -5.05
C VAL A 105 2.41 1.18 -5.04
N LEU A 106 2.13 0.02 -4.42
CA LEU A 106 3.06 -1.09 -4.29
C LEU A 106 2.94 -2.11 -5.44
N GLY A 107 3.03 -1.67 -6.68
CA GLY A 107 3.06 -2.56 -7.85
C GLY A 107 2.56 -1.91 -9.14
N TYR A 108 3.39 -1.99 -10.19
CA TYR A 108 3.09 -1.36 -11.49
C TYR A 108 1.85 -1.90 -12.19
N GLN A 109 1.46 -3.16 -11.98
CA GLN A 109 0.26 -3.69 -12.63
C GLN A 109 -1.02 -3.00 -12.12
N MET A 110 -1.06 -2.65 -10.84
CA MET A 110 -2.21 -1.94 -10.26
C MET A 110 -2.29 -0.50 -10.81
N TRP A 111 -1.15 0.11 -11.11
CA TRP A 111 -1.06 1.48 -11.62
C TRP A 111 -1.93 1.72 -12.84
N ASP A 112 -1.93 0.77 -13.78
CA ASP A 112 -2.69 0.85 -15.04
C ASP A 112 -4.23 0.80 -14.84
N HIS A 113 -4.69 0.54 -13.62
CA HIS A 113 -6.09 0.41 -13.25
C HIS A 113 -6.59 1.49 -12.29
N LEU A 114 -5.72 2.42 -11.85
CA LEU A 114 -6.09 3.45 -10.89
C LEU A 114 -6.90 4.58 -11.58
N PRO A 115 -7.91 5.13 -10.89
CA PRO A 115 -8.63 6.31 -11.37
C PRO A 115 -7.73 7.56 -11.30
N GLU A 116 -8.08 8.57 -12.10
CA GLU A 116 -7.45 9.89 -11.99
C GLU A 116 -7.98 10.60 -10.74
N LEU A 117 -7.08 10.87 -9.78
CA LEU A 117 -7.40 11.56 -8.54
C LEU A 117 -6.48 12.76 -8.33
N PRO A 118 -6.96 13.86 -7.72
CA PRO A 118 -6.17 15.06 -7.46
C PRO A 118 -5.26 14.87 -6.25
N VAL A 119 -4.33 13.92 -6.34
CA VAL A 119 -3.41 13.53 -5.28
C VAL A 119 -2.02 13.30 -5.87
N THR A 120 -1.00 13.49 -5.04
CA THR A 120 0.38 13.19 -5.44
C THR A 120 0.60 11.68 -5.39
N TRP A 121 1.14 11.13 -6.47
CA TRP A 121 1.35 9.69 -6.58
C TRP A 121 2.84 9.34 -6.51
N ALA A 122 3.12 8.20 -5.89
CA ALA A 122 4.36 7.44 -6.05
C ALA A 122 4.01 6.02 -6.47
N CYS A 123 4.75 5.46 -7.43
CA CYS A 123 4.58 4.07 -7.81
C CYS A 123 5.92 3.35 -7.76
N VAL A 124 5.95 2.21 -7.06
CA VAL A 124 7.15 1.41 -6.92
C VAL A 124 6.87 -0.03 -7.28
N LYS A 125 7.92 -0.77 -7.64
CA LYS A 125 7.80 -2.20 -7.86
C LYS A 125 7.35 -2.89 -6.57
N HIS A 126 6.50 -3.91 -6.69
CA HIS A 126 5.96 -4.63 -5.54
C HIS A 126 7.08 -5.16 -4.63
N PRO A 127 6.99 -5.04 -3.28
CA PRO A 127 8.01 -5.47 -2.32
C PRO A 127 8.52 -6.91 -2.53
N CYS A 128 7.62 -7.85 -2.78
CA CYS A 128 7.96 -9.25 -3.06
C CYS A 128 8.34 -9.54 -4.52
N GLY A 129 8.28 -8.54 -5.41
CA GLY A 129 8.60 -8.64 -6.84
C GLY A 129 10.05 -8.26 -7.19
N GLY A 130 10.93 -8.13 -6.20
CA GLY A 130 12.31 -7.67 -6.39
C GLY A 130 12.41 -6.16 -6.55
N MET A 131 11.74 -5.42 -5.67
CA MET A 131 11.87 -3.97 -5.52
C MET A 131 13.31 -3.57 -5.15
N SER A 132 13.80 -2.48 -5.73
CA SER A 132 15.08 -1.85 -5.36
C SER A 132 14.81 -0.65 -4.46
N TYR A 133 15.48 -0.57 -3.30
CA TYR A 133 15.39 0.62 -2.43
C TYR A 133 16.03 1.85 -3.06
N ASP A 134 17.10 1.66 -3.85
CA ASP A 134 17.80 2.74 -4.55
C ASP A 134 16.91 3.43 -5.60
N GLU A 135 15.85 2.77 -6.05
CA GLU A 135 14.84 3.33 -6.96
C GLU A 135 13.59 3.78 -6.19
N ALA A 136 13.10 2.95 -5.26
CA ALA A 136 11.84 3.17 -4.57
C ALA A 136 11.89 4.34 -3.58
N ILE A 137 12.99 4.49 -2.82
CA ILE A 137 13.11 5.56 -1.83
C ILE A 137 13.16 6.94 -2.51
N PRO A 138 13.98 7.17 -3.55
CA PRO A 138 13.94 8.45 -4.26
C PRO A 138 12.57 8.78 -4.88
N GLU A 139 11.88 7.79 -5.45
CA GLU A 139 10.54 7.99 -6.02
C GLU A 139 9.51 8.38 -4.94
N PHE A 140 9.52 7.71 -3.79
CA PHE A 140 8.64 8.07 -2.70
C PHE A 140 8.97 9.45 -2.12
N ASN A 141 10.26 9.76 -1.92
CA ASN A 141 10.70 11.07 -1.43
C ASN A 141 10.36 12.21 -2.41
N ARG A 142 10.43 11.97 -3.72
CA ARG A 142 9.99 12.91 -4.75
C ARG A 142 8.52 13.27 -4.56
N ALA A 143 7.66 12.27 -4.38
CA ALA A 143 6.23 12.48 -4.15
C ALA A 143 5.94 13.21 -2.82
N ILE A 144 6.64 12.88 -1.74
CA ILE A 144 6.52 13.62 -0.47
C ILE A 144 6.90 15.10 -0.65
N ALA A 145 8.02 15.38 -1.33
CA ALA A 145 8.47 16.75 -1.56
C ALA A 145 7.48 17.54 -2.44
N GLU A 146 6.93 16.92 -3.47
CA GLU A 146 5.90 17.50 -4.33
C GLU A 146 4.63 17.84 -3.53
N ALA A 147 4.12 16.90 -2.72
CA ALA A 147 2.94 17.13 -1.88
C ALA A 147 3.16 18.27 -0.87
N LEU A 148 4.33 18.33 -0.22
CA LEU A 148 4.68 19.42 0.70
C LEU A 148 4.74 20.79 -0.01
N SER A 149 5.16 20.82 -1.28
CA SER A 149 5.20 22.05 -2.07
C SER A 149 3.82 22.58 -2.47
N LEU A 150 2.83 21.70 -2.58
CA LEU A 150 1.45 22.05 -2.88
C LEU A 150 0.68 22.53 -1.64
N ALA A 151 1.16 22.19 -0.44
CA ALA A 151 0.53 22.55 0.82
C ALA A 151 0.97 23.92 1.39
N GLY A 152 2.04 24.52 0.84
CA GLY A 152 2.61 25.81 1.27
C GLY A 152 2.16 26.98 0.40
#